data_AF-A0A1S9AQR2-F1
#
_entry.id   AF-A0A1S9AQR2-F1
#
_cell.length_a   1.000
_cell.length_b   1.000
_cell.length_c   1.000
_cell.angle_alpha   90.00
_cell.angle_beta   90.00
_cell.angle_gamma   90.00
#
_symmetry.space_group_name_H-M   'P 1'
#
loop_
_entity.id
_entity.type
_entity.pdbx_description
1 polymer ?
#
loop_
_entity_poly.entity_id
_entity_poly.type
_entity_poly.pdbx_seq_one_letter_code
_entity_poly.pdbx_strand_id
1 'polypeptide(L)'
;MKIVTYIFLAIVAIILIGYKIADYKFISYQEKEYQRAQFANITESPRTFPDSIKMPDKNFWYLINTSKAKYPFNYRLQLAYLTDTLSKCSNKDIIGFECTFRENMVRLWNYNIKSMYQIIEGNYISTDDFVYFRGYLISLGQEITNTAIQNPDLVSVPLDRTEWSGEDMIYVADQAYSTKNRQLKGSTAPRDSASAVDYDFGNYKMTGHYIPLDEFPRRFPKLTARY
;
A
#
# COMPACT_ATOMS: atom_id res chain seq x y z
N MET A 1 10.44 40.48 -31.42
CA MET A 1 9.56 39.81 -30.44
C MET A 1 9.21 38.37 -30.86
N LYS A 2 8.65 38.12 -32.05
CA LYS A 2 8.26 36.76 -32.50
C LYS A 2 9.38 35.71 -32.48
N ILE A 3 10.60 36.06 -32.91
CA ILE A 3 11.75 35.13 -32.93
C ILE A 3 12.11 34.62 -31.52
N VAL A 4 12.11 35.52 -30.52
CA VAL A 4 12.40 35.15 -29.12
C VAL A 4 11.31 34.23 -28.57
N THR A 5 10.04 34.47 -28.92
CA THR A 5 8.93 33.58 -28.55
C THR A 5 9.07 32.19 -29.16
N TYR A 6 9.47 32.08 -30.44
CA TYR A 6 9.69 30.77 -31.08
C TYR A 6 10.84 29.99 -30.45
N ILE A 7 11.95 30.68 -30.11
CA ILE A 7 13.08 30.06 -29.40
C ILE A 7 12.63 29.54 -28.03
N PHE A 8 11.87 30.34 -27.27
CA PHE A 8 11.36 29.92 -25.97
C PHE A 8 10.44 28.71 -26.07
N LEU A 9 9.47 28.70 -27.00
CA LEU A 9 8.58 27.56 -27.22
C LEU A 9 9.34 26.29 -27.63
N ALA A 10 10.37 26.42 -28.47
CA ALA A 10 11.21 25.30 -28.86
C ALA A 10 11.97 24.71 -27.67
N ILE A 11 12.52 25.56 -26.79
CA ILE A 11 13.21 25.11 -25.57
C ILE A 11 12.24 24.37 -24.64
N VAL A 12 11.04 24.92 -24.41
CA VAL A 12 10.01 24.26 -23.59
C VAL A 12 9.62 22.91 -24.20
N ALA A 13 9.42 22.84 -25.51
CA ALA A 13 9.11 21.58 -26.19
C ALA A 13 10.23 20.54 -26.03
N ILE A 14 11.50 20.94 -26.18
CA ILE A 14 12.65 20.05 -25.98
C ILE A 14 12.70 19.53 -24.54
N ILE A 15 12.47 20.39 -23.54
CA ILE A 15 12.42 20.00 -22.13
C ILE A 15 11.29 18.98 -21.89
N LEU A 16 10.09 19.25 -22.39
CA LEU A 16 8.94 18.35 -22.23
C LEU A 16 9.15 17.00 -22.93
N ILE A 17 9.73 17.00 -24.13
CA ILE A 17 10.09 15.76 -24.84
C ILE A 17 11.15 14.99 -24.06
N GLY A 18 12.20 15.68 -23.59
CA GLY A 18 13.26 15.09 -22.79
C GLY A 18 12.73 14.44 -21.51
N TYR A 19 11.83 15.13 -20.80
CA TYR A 19 11.14 14.60 -19.62
C TYR A 19 10.33 13.33 -19.95
N LYS A 20 9.50 13.36 -21.01
CA LYS A 20 8.73 12.18 -21.43
C LYS A 20 9.60 10.98 -21.79
N ILE A 21 10.75 11.20 -22.43
CA ILE A 21 11.70 10.12 -22.78
C ILE A 21 12.32 9.53 -21.51
N ALA A 22 12.70 10.37 -20.54
CA ALA A 22 13.24 9.92 -19.26
C ALA A 22 12.20 9.08 -18.49
N ASP A 23 10.98 9.57 -18.35
CA ASP A 23 9.87 8.86 -17.70
C ASP A 23 9.60 7.52 -18.37
N TYR A 24 9.50 7.49 -19.71
CA TYR A 24 9.28 6.26 -20.46
C TYR A 24 10.40 5.23 -20.21
N LYS A 25 11.67 5.66 -20.21
CA LYS A 25 12.80 4.78 -19.94
C LYS A 25 12.76 4.24 -18.51
N PHE A 26 12.43 5.11 -17.55
CA PHE A 26 12.32 4.74 -16.14
C PHE A 26 11.21 3.71 -15.92
N ILE A 27 10.00 3.98 -16.42
CA ILE A 27 8.85 3.05 -16.35
C ILE A 27 9.20 1.74 -17.06
N SER A 28 9.78 1.79 -18.26
CA SER A 28 10.18 0.59 -19.01
C SER A 28 11.22 -0.25 -18.26
N TYR A 29 12.15 0.40 -17.54
CA TYR A 29 13.11 -0.30 -16.69
C TYR A 29 12.41 -0.99 -15.51
N GLN A 30 11.56 -0.26 -14.78
CA GLN A 30 10.79 -0.80 -13.66
C GLN A 30 9.91 -2.00 -14.08
N GLU A 31 9.21 -1.91 -15.21
CA GLU A 31 8.40 -3.01 -15.73
C GLU A 31 9.23 -4.26 -16.08
N LYS A 32 10.42 -4.07 -16.66
CA LYS A 32 11.36 -5.18 -16.93
C LYS A 32 11.82 -5.85 -15.64
N GLU A 33 12.10 -5.08 -14.60
CA GLU A 33 12.50 -5.64 -13.29
C GLU A 33 11.34 -6.42 -12.67
N TYR A 34 10.11 -5.91 -12.71
CA TYR A 34 8.94 -6.65 -12.24
C TYR A 34 8.69 -7.94 -13.03
N GLN A 35 8.86 -7.92 -14.36
CA GLN A 35 8.74 -9.11 -15.19
C GLN A 35 9.83 -10.15 -14.86
N ARG A 36 11.07 -9.71 -14.67
CA ARG A 36 12.21 -10.57 -14.27
C ARG A 36 12.01 -11.16 -12.89
N ALA A 37 11.57 -10.36 -11.93
CA ALA A 37 11.32 -10.78 -10.55
C ALA A 37 10.30 -11.93 -10.45
N GLN A 38 9.34 -12.02 -11.38
CA GLN A 38 8.40 -13.14 -11.45
C GLN A 38 9.12 -14.50 -11.62
N PHE A 39 10.25 -14.52 -12.32
CA PHE A 39 10.98 -15.76 -12.62
C PHE A 39 12.25 -15.91 -11.78
N ALA A 40 12.58 -14.91 -10.96
CA ALA A 40 13.71 -14.97 -10.07
C ALA A 40 13.54 -16.11 -9.04
N ASN A 41 14.64 -16.82 -8.79
CA ASN A 41 14.75 -17.74 -7.68
C ASN A 41 15.39 -16.99 -6.51
N ILE A 42 14.60 -16.74 -5.46
CA ILE A 42 15.05 -15.98 -4.29
C ILE A 42 14.74 -16.78 -3.02
N THR A 43 15.61 -16.66 -2.02
CA THR A 43 15.28 -17.09 -0.66
C THR A 43 14.33 -16.07 -0.06
N GLU A 44 13.08 -16.46 0.16
CA GLU A 44 12.07 -15.55 0.71
C GLU A 44 12.26 -15.33 2.21
N SER A 45 12.04 -14.09 2.64
CA SER A 45 11.85 -13.78 4.06
C SER A 45 10.57 -14.45 4.59
N PRO A 46 10.43 -14.65 5.91
CA PRO A 46 9.19 -15.14 6.51
C PRO A 46 8.01 -14.22 6.14
N ARG A 47 6.88 -14.83 5.77
CA ARG A 47 5.63 -14.12 5.42
C ARG A 47 4.62 -14.08 6.57
N THR A 48 4.82 -14.90 7.58
CA THR A 48 3.87 -15.12 8.68
C THR A 48 4.59 -15.24 10.01
N PHE A 49 3.92 -14.82 11.07
CA PHE A 49 4.25 -15.08 12.45
C PHE A 49 3.52 -16.33 12.97
N PRO A 50 4.03 -16.97 14.03
CA PRO A 50 3.28 -17.97 14.79
C PRO A 50 1.95 -17.41 15.34
N ASP A 51 0.90 -18.23 15.33
CA ASP A 51 -0.43 -17.87 15.84
C ASP A 51 -0.44 -17.43 17.32
N SER A 52 0.57 -17.82 18.09
CA SER A 52 0.71 -17.45 19.51
C SER A 52 1.09 -15.98 19.74
N ILE A 53 1.64 -15.32 18.71
CA ILE A 53 2.16 -13.94 18.75
C ILE A 53 1.19 -12.98 18.07
N LYS A 54 0.61 -13.37 16.93
CA LYS A 54 -0.26 -12.48 16.14
C LYS A 54 -1.69 -12.44 16.64
N MET A 55 -2.40 -11.37 16.29
CA MET A 55 -3.83 -11.28 16.50
C MET A 55 -4.56 -12.18 15.49
N PRO A 56 -5.55 -13.00 15.91
CA PRO A 56 -6.33 -13.78 14.95
C PRO A 56 -6.99 -12.89 13.90
N ASP A 57 -6.97 -13.29 12.62
CA ASP A 57 -7.52 -12.54 11.48
C ASP A 57 -8.93 -12.02 11.75
N LYS A 58 -9.80 -12.85 12.34
CA LYS A 58 -11.17 -12.46 12.69
C LYS A 58 -11.22 -11.21 13.59
N ASN A 59 -10.33 -11.14 14.58
CA ASN A 59 -10.29 -10.01 15.52
C ASN A 59 -9.66 -8.78 14.87
N PHE A 60 -8.58 -8.97 14.10
CA PHE A 60 -7.92 -7.91 13.34
C PHE A 60 -8.90 -7.22 12.38
N TRP A 61 -9.59 -8.00 11.55
CA TRP A 61 -10.57 -7.48 10.60
C TRP A 61 -11.81 -6.92 11.29
N TYR A 62 -12.22 -7.48 12.42
CA TYR A 62 -13.30 -6.91 13.22
C TYR A 62 -12.98 -5.47 13.66
N LEU A 63 -11.76 -5.21 14.14
CA LEU A 63 -11.35 -3.85 14.55
C LEU A 63 -11.36 -2.87 13.38
N ILE A 64 -10.80 -3.26 12.23
CA ILE A 64 -10.75 -2.43 11.02
C ILE A 64 -12.15 -2.17 10.45
N ASN A 65 -12.96 -3.22 10.28
CA ASN A 65 -14.31 -3.07 9.74
C ASN A 65 -15.19 -2.22 10.67
N THR A 66 -15.02 -2.37 12.00
CA THR A 66 -15.74 -1.55 12.98
C THR A 66 -15.35 -0.08 12.88
N SER A 67 -14.05 0.24 12.75
CA SER A 67 -13.60 1.62 12.59
C SER A 67 -14.09 2.23 11.26
N LYS A 68 -14.03 1.45 10.17
CA LYS A 68 -14.52 1.87 8.85
C LYS A 68 -16.03 2.13 8.87
N ALA A 69 -16.81 1.25 9.49
CA ALA A 69 -18.26 1.41 9.63
C ALA A 69 -18.62 2.63 10.50
N LYS A 70 -17.80 2.95 11.51
CA LYS A 70 -17.99 4.12 12.37
C LYS A 70 -17.73 5.44 11.62
N TYR A 71 -16.72 5.46 10.74
CA TYR A 71 -16.31 6.64 9.98
C TYR A 71 -16.12 6.29 8.48
N PRO A 72 -17.20 6.03 7.73
CA PRO A 72 -17.11 5.48 6.37
C PRO A 72 -16.42 6.41 5.37
N PHE A 73 -16.54 7.72 5.56
CA PHE A 73 -16.03 8.75 4.65
C PHE A 73 -14.98 9.66 5.29
N ASN A 74 -14.49 9.33 6.50
CA ASN A 74 -13.47 10.16 7.16
C ASN A 74 -12.34 9.27 7.66
N TYR A 75 -11.32 9.14 6.82
CA TYR A 75 -10.17 8.28 7.07
C TYR A 75 -9.42 8.66 8.34
N ARG A 76 -9.19 9.96 8.58
CA ARG A 76 -8.50 10.41 9.80
C ARG A 76 -9.27 10.06 11.08
N LEU A 77 -10.60 10.25 11.09
CA LEU A 77 -11.43 9.85 12.24
C LEU A 77 -11.53 8.34 12.39
N GLN A 78 -11.56 7.59 11.29
CA GLN A 78 -11.48 6.13 11.29
C GLN A 78 -10.21 5.66 12.02
N LEU A 79 -9.04 6.17 11.62
CA LEU A 79 -7.78 5.77 12.23
C LEU A 79 -7.67 6.21 13.69
N ALA A 80 -8.09 7.44 14.02
CA ALA A 80 -8.12 7.91 15.40
C ALA A 80 -8.97 6.98 16.29
N TYR A 81 -10.12 6.53 15.79
CA TYR A 81 -10.98 5.57 16.50
C TYR A 81 -10.35 4.19 16.64
N LEU A 82 -9.70 3.70 15.59
CA LEU A 82 -8.98 2.42 15.62
C LEU A 82 -7.84 2.46 16.65
N THR A 83 -7.04 3.53 16.65
CA THR A 83 -5.95 3.78 17.61
C THR A 83 -6.47 3.85 19.04
N ASP A 84 -7.54 4.63 19.30
CA ASP A 84 -8.16 4.72 20.63
C ASP A 84 -8.68 3.34 21.10
N THR A 85 -9.33 2.59 20.20
CA THR A 85 -9.84 1.24 20.49
C THR A 85 -8.70 0.29 20.85
N LEU A 86 -7.63 0.27 20.04
CA LEU A 86 -6.45 -0.56 20.29
C LEU A 86 -5.73 -0.18 21.59
N SER A 87 -5.68 1.11 21.95
CA SER A 87 -5.01 1.57 23.18
C SER A 87 -5.63 0.97 24.46
N LYS A 88 -6.88 0.51 24.38
CA LYS A 88 -7.60 -0.15 25.48
C LYS A 88 -7.30 -1.66 25.56
N CYS A 89 -6.79 -2.27 24.49
CA CYS A 89 -6.38 -3.69 24.46
C CYS A 89 -5.08 -3.93 25.24
N SER A 90 -4.69 -5.19 25.45
CA SER A 90 -3.42 -5.50 26.12
C SER A 90 -2.21 -5.14 25.23
N ASN A 91 -1.03 -4.93 25.83
CA ASN A 91 0.20 -4.70 25.06
C ASN A 91 0.49 -5.85 24.07
N LYS A 92 0.18 -7.09 24.49
CA LYS A 92 0.29 -8.28 23.63
C LYS A 92 -0.65 -8.17 22.42
N ASP A 93 -1.89 -7.72 22.61
CA ASP A 93 -2.84 -7.58 21.51
C ASP A 93 -2.45 -6.46 20.54
N ILE A 94 -1.89 -5.35 21.04
CA ILE A 94 -1.40 -4.26 20.18
C ILE A 94 -0.25 -4.73 19.29
N ILE A 95 0.71 -5.47 19.86
CA ILE A 95 1.80 -6.10 19.10
C ILE A 95 1.23 -7.17 18.14
N GLY A 96 0.27 -7.96 18.59
CA GLY A 96 -0.40 -8.95 17.76
C GLY A 96 -1.13 -8.33 16.57
N PHE A 97 -1.75 -7.16 16.75
CA PHE A 97 -2.35 -6.38 15.66
C PHE A 97 -1.30 -5.98 14.63
N GLU A 98 -0.16 -5.45 15.07
CA GLU A 98 0.96 -5.10 14.18
C GLU A 98 1.45 -6.32 13.40
N CYS A 99 1.67 -7.47 14.05
CA CYS A 99 2.06 -8.70 13.36
C CYS A 99 1.09 -9.07 12.23
N THR A 100 -0.22 -9.07 12.50
CA THR A 100 -1.25 -9.40 11.49
C THR A 100 -1.35 -8.34 10.39
N PHE A 101 -1.15 -7.06 10.73
CA PHE A 101 -1.03 -5.99 9.75
C PHE A 101 0.13 -6.24 8.79
N ARG A 102 1.32 -6.60 9.30
CA ARG A 102 2.50 -6.89 8.47
C ARG A 102 2.30 -8.07 7.54
N GLU A 103 1.68 -9.15 8.02
CA GLU A 103 1.31 -10.29 7.16
C GLU A 103 0.42 -9.84 5.99
N ASN A 104 -0.52 -8.94 6.24
CA ASN A 104 -1.39 -8.39 5.20
C ASN A 104 -0.66 -7.44 4.24
N MET A 105 0.29 -6.63 4.73
CA MET A 105 1.15 -5.80 3.89
C MET A 105 2.00 -6.64 2.93
N VAL A 106 2.55 -7.76 3.42
CA VAL A 106 3.28 -8.74 2.59
C VAL A 106 2.33 -9.49 1.64
N ARG A 107 1.11 -9.81 2.08
CA ARG A 107 0.08 -10.45 1.23
C ARG A 107 -0.31 -9.55 0.05
N LEU A 108 -0.36 -8.24 0.26
CA LEU A 108 -0.62 -7.24 -0.78
C LEU A 108 0.58 -6.96 -1.69
N TRP A 109 1.75 -7.57 -1.45
CA TRP A 109 2.84 -7.65 -2.42
C TRP A 109 2.45 -8.61 -3.56
N ASN A 110 1.56 -8.14 -4.44
CA ASN A 110 0.86 -8.92 -5.44
C ASN A 110 0.73 -8.13 -6.76
N TYR A 111 0.83 -8.81 -7.91
CA TYR A 111 0.78 -8.16 -9.21
C TYR A 111 -0.55 -7.47 -9.54
N ASN A 112 -1.69 -7.97 -9.05
CA ASN A 112 -2.97 -7.27 -9.20
C ASN A 112 -2.99 -5.95 -8.44
N ILE A 113 -2.38 -5.92 -7.25
CA ILE A 113 -2.26 -4.70 -6.44
C ILE A 113 -1.31 -3.69 -7.09
N LYS A 114 -0.20 -4.18 -7.68
CA LYS A 114 0.68 -3.37 -8.55
C LYS A 114 -0.10 -2.73 -9.70
N SER A 115 -0.81 -3.54 -10.48
CA SER A 115 -1.55 -3.04 -11.64
C SER A 115 -2.64 -2.07 -11.23
N MET A 116 -3.35 -2.36 -10.14
CA MET A 116 -4.35 -1.47 -9.57
C MET A 116 -3.76 -0.11 -9.18
N TYR A 117 -2.62 -0.11 -8.48
CA TYR A 117 -1.89 1.11 -8.15
C TYR A 117 -1.50 1.89 -9.42
N GLN A 118 -0.95 1.22 -10.43
CA GLN A 118 -0.51 1.88 -11.67
C GLN A 118 -1.66 2.46 -12.51
N ILE A 119 -2.85 1.87 -12.43
CA ILE A 119 -4.03 2.43 -13.09
C ILE A 119 -4.49 3.71 -12.38
N ILE A 120 -4.46 3.72 -11.04
CA ILE A 120 -4.96 4.84 -10.23
C ILE A 120 -3.97 6.01 -10.19
N GLU A 121 -2.70 5.70 -9.98
CA GLU A 121 -1.63 6.68 -9.69
C GLU A 121 -0.75 6.99 -10.89
N GLY A 122 -1.01 6.33 -12.01
CA GLY A 122 -0.18 6.36 -13.20
C GLY A 122 0.87 5.25 -13.21
N ASN A 123 1.49 5.05 -14.37
CA ASN A 123 2.29 3.85 -14.66
C ASN A 123 3.58 3.69 -13.81
N TYR A 124 3.94 4.68 -13.00
CA TYR A 124 5.15 4.66 -12.17
C TYR A 124 4.82 4.24 -10.73
N ILE A 125 5.67 3.40 -10.14
CA ILE A 125 5.56 2.98 -8.74
C ILE A 125 6.68 3.61 -7.91
N SER A 126 6.30 4.54 -7.03
CA SER A 126 7.14 4.96 -5.91
C SER A 126 7.12 3.89 -4.83
N THR A 127 8.27 3.57 -4.25
CA THR A 127 8.38 2.54 -3.21
C THR A 127 7.53 2.89 -1.99
N ASP A 128 7.59 4.15 -1.56
CA ASP A 128 6.90 4.62 -0.36
C ASP A 128 5.39 4.71 -0.60
N ASP A 129 4.98 5.33 -1.72
CA ASP A 129 3.57 5.45 -2.08
C ASP A 129 2.89 4.09 -2.29
N PHE A 130 3.63 3.07 -2.70
CA PHE A 130 3.09 1.72 -2.84
C PHE A 130 2.93 0.99 -1.50
N VAL A 131 3.81 1.24 -0.52
CA VAL A 131 3.62 0.79 0.87
C VAL A 131 2.35 1.43 1.45
N TYR A 132 2.26 2.74 1.30
CA TYR A 132 1.14 3.59 1.64
C TYR A 132 -0.18 3.11 1.05
N PHE A 133 -0.24 2.87 -0.27
CA PHE A 133 -1.42 2.33 -0.92
C PHE A 133 -1.88 0.98 -0.34
N ARG A 134 -0.95 0.08 -0.02
CA ARG A 134 -1.29 -1.20 0.64
C ARG A 134 -1.86 -0.99 2.04
N GLY A 135 -1.29 -0.07 2.82
CA GLY A 135 -1.83 0.35 4.12
C GLY A 135 -3.26 0.89 3.99
N TYR A 136 -3.51 1.72 2.97
CA TYR A 136 -4.85 2.22 2.68
C TYR A 136 -5.83 1.09 2.31
N LEU A 137 -5.45 0.15 1.44
CA LEU A 137 -6.31 -0.99 1.09
C LEU A 137 -6.70 -1.85 2.31
N ILE A 138 -5.81 -2.00 3.28
CA ILE A 138 -6.11 -2.69 4.54
C ILE A 138 -7.15 -1.89 5.34
N SER A 139 -7.01 -0.56 5.41
CA SER A 139 -7.96 0.30 6.14
C SER A 139 -9.39 0.24 5.58
N LEU A 140 -9.57 -0.14 4.31
CA LEU A 140 -10.88 -0.29 3.68
C LEU A 140 -11.63 -1.54 4.14
N GLY A 141 -10.97 -2.41 4.90
CA GLY A 141 -11.56 -3.61 5.46
C GLY A 141 -11.38 -4.86 4.59
N GLN A 142 -11.69 -5.99 5.20
CA GLN A 142 -11.32 -7.32 4.70
C GLN A 142 -11.83 -7.60 3.29
N GLU A 143 -13.08 -7.25 3.02
CA GLU A 143 -13.74 -7.53 1.74
C GLU A 143 -13.04 -6.81 0.58
N ILE A 144 -12.76 -5.51 0.76
CA ILE A 144 -12.07 -4.71 -0.26
C ILE A 144 -10.64 -5.19 -0.44
N THR A 145 -9.91 -5.44 0.65
CA THR A 145 -8.53 -5.96 0.57
C THR A 145 -8.48 -7.29 -0.20
N ASN A 146 -9.40 -8.22 0.08
CA ASN A 146 -9.44 -9.50 -0.60
C ASN A 146 -9.87 -9.37 -2.07
N THR A 147 -10.86 -8.52 -2.34
CA THR A 147 -11.33 -8.23 -3.70
C THR A 147 -10.21 -7.64 -4.55
N ALA A 148 -9.42 -6.71 -4.01
CA ALA A 148 -8.30 -6.10 -4.71
C ALA A 148 -7.25 -7.13 -5.16
N ILE A 149 -6.97 -8.14 -4.31
CA ILE A 149 -6.03 -9.23 -4.66
C ILE A 149 -6.63 -10.15 -5.73
N GLN A 150 -7.92 -10.51 -5.61
CA GLN A 150 -8.55 -11.51 -6.47
C GLN A 150 -8.97 -10.94 -7.83
N ASN A 151 -9.62 -9.78 -7.84
CA ASN A 151 -10.14 -9.12 -9.02
C ASN A 151 -10.26 -7.60 -8.76
N PRO A 152 -9.20 -6.82 -9.00
CA PRO A 152 -9.19 -5.38 -8.74
C PRO A 152 -10.22 -4.61 -9.59
N ASP A 153 -10.71 -5.18 -10.69
CA ASP A 153 -11.76 -4.57 -11.53
C ASP A 153 -13.13 -4.47 -10.82
N LEU A 154 -13.32 -5.24 -9.74
CA LEU A 154 -14.53 -5.23 -8.92
C LEU A 154 -14.46 -4.26 -7.74
N VAL A 155 -13.32 -3.60 -7.51
CA VAL A 155 -13.20 -2.64 -6.42
C VAL A 155 -14.05 -1.39 -6.72
N SER A 156 -15.10 -1.22 -5.93
CA SER A 156 -16.14 -0.21 -6.14
C SER A 156 -15.91 1.09 -5.38
N VAL A 157 -14.94 1.13 -4.47
CA VAL A 157 -14.63 2.34 -3.70
C VAL A 157 -13.87 3.37 -4.54
N PRO A 158 -14.08 4.68 -4.32
CA PRO A 158 -13.16 5.71 -4.80
C PRO A 158 -11.79 5.51 -4.16
N LEU A 159 -10.72 5.74 -4.91
CA LEU A 159 -9.33 5.56 -4.50
C LEU A 159 -8.48 6.79 -4.86
N ASP A 160 -9.12 7.94 -5.01
CA ASP A 160 -8.48 9.22 -5.32
C ASP A 160 -7.63 9.75 -4.15
N ARG A 161 -6.45 10.28 -4.47
CA ARG A 161 -5.38 10.65 -3.53
C ARG A 161 -5.70 11.76 -2.53
N THR A 162 -6.78 12.50 -2.69
CA THR A 162 -6.93 13.79 -2.01
C THR A 162 -7.01 13.68 -0.48
N GLU A 163 -7.25 12.49 0.09
CA GLU A 163 -7.42 12.32 1.55
C GLU A 163 -6.72 11.10 2.17
N TRP A 164 -6.06 10.22 1.41
CA TRP A 164 -5.71 8.86 1.88
C TRP A 164 -4.28 8.42 1.54
N SER A 165 -3.28 8.89 2.28
CA SER A 165 -1.91 8.41 2.07
C SER A 165 -1.69 6.98 2.58
N GLY A 166 -2.57 6.38 3.36
CA GLY A 166 -2.31 5.04 3.93
C GLY A 166 -1.17 4.98 4.96
N GLU A 167 -0.28 5.97 4.99
CA GLU A 167 0.85 6.10 5.91
C GLU A 167 0.40 6.06 7.37
N ASP A 168 -0.62 6.84 7.73
CA ASP A 168 -1.15 6.89 9.10
C ASP A 168 -1.60 5.50 9.60
N MET A 169 -2.09 4.63 8.70
CA MET A 169 -2.51 3.27 9.06
C MET A 169 -1.32 2.44 9.57
N ILE A 170 -0.13 2.69 9.03
CA ILE A 170 1.10 1.98 9.39
C ILE A 170 1.52 2.28 10.83
N TYR A 171 1.15 3.45 11.37
CA TYR A 171 1.53 3.87 12.71
C TYR A 171 0.45 3.63 13.78
N VAL A 172 -0.70 3.04 13.42
CA VAL A 172 -1.83 2.83 14.34
C VAL A 172 -1.43 2.03 15.59
N ALA A 173 -0.69 0.93 15.44
CA ALA A 173 -0.27 0.10 16.56
C ALA A 173 0.70 0.85 17.49
N ASP A 174 1.69 1.54 16.91
CA ASP A 174 2.68 2.32 17.65
C ASP A 174 2.04 3.47 18.43
N GLN A 175 1.10 4.18 17.81
CA GLN A 175 0.35 5.26 18.45
C GLN A 175 -0.55 4.73 19.57
N ALA A 176 -1.23 3.60 19.36
CA ALA A 176 -2.07 2.97 20.39
C ALA A 176 -1.23 2.53 21.60
N TYR A 177 -0.08 1.92 21.35
CA TYR A 177 0.86 1.50 22.38
C TYR A 177 1.41 2.69 23.18
N SER A 178 1.80 3.76 22.47
CA SER A 178 2.32 4.99 23.08
C SER A 178 1.27 5.67 23.95
N THR A 179 0.02 5.74 23.46
CA THR A 179 -1.14 6.30 24.18
C THR A 179 -1.42 5.52 25.45
N LYS A 180 -1.46 4.19 25.37
CA LYS A 180 -1.72 3.30 26.50
C LYS A 180 -0.67 3.41 27.59
N ASN A 181 0.61 3.36 27.21
CA ASN A 181 1.72 3.29 28.15
C ASN A 181 2.24 4.67 28.57
N ARG A 182 1.62 5.77 28.09
CA ARG A 182 2.08 7.15 28.29
C ARG A 182 3.58 7.32 27.98
N GLN A 183 4.05 6.60 26.96
CA GLN A 183 5.48 6.45 26.71
C GLN A 183 6.11 7.76 26.24
N LEU A 184 7.29 8.05 26.81
CA LEU A 184 8.23 9.06 26.34
C LEU A 184 9.10 8.44 25.22
N LYS A 185 9.68 9.28 24.34
CA LYS A 185 10.62 8.87 23.28
C LYS A 185 11.64 7.83 23.79
N GLY A 186 11.74 6.66 23.14
CA GLY A 186 12.81 5.68 23.34
C GLY A 186 12.39 4.25 23.73
N SER A 187 11.11 3.97 23.92
CA SER A 187 10.59 2.60 24.11
C SER A 187 10.51 1.83 22.79
N THR A 188 10.69 0.49 22.86
CA THR A 188 10.50 -0.40 21.70
C THR A 188 9.04 -0.34 21.22
N ALA A 189 8.84 0.14 20.00
CA ALA A 189 7.52 0.23 19.40
C ALA A 189 7.03 -1.17 18.97
N PRO A 190 5.70 -1.40 18.86
CA PRO A 190 5.14 -2.57 18.22
C PRO A 190 5.82 -2.92 16.88
N ARG A 191 6.07 -1.92 16.01
CA ARG A 191 6.80 -2.11 14.75
C ARG A 191 8.20 -2.68 14.94
N ASP A 192 8.95 -2.24 15.95
CA ASP A 192 10.30 -2.76 16.22
C ASP A 192 10.25 -4.23 16.70
N SER A 193 9.17 -4.58 17.40
CA SER A 193 8.92 -5.92 17.94
C SER A 193 8.47 -6.94 16.88
N ALA A 194 8.01 -6.47 15.71
CA ALA A 194 7.47 -7.28 14.63
C ALA A 194 8.40 -7.36 13.40
N SER A 195 9.71 -7.21 13.57
CA SER A 195 10.69 -7.17 12.47
C SER A 195 10.92 -8.51 11.76
N ALA A 196 10.43 -9.64 12.28
CA ALA A 196 10.61 -10.95 11.64
C ALA A 196 9.85 -11.11 10.30
N VAL A 197 8.79 -10.33 10.10
CA VAL A 197 8.10 -10.15 8.82
C VAL A 197 8.18 -8.67 8.51
N ASP A 198 8.99 -8.29 7.53
CA ASP A 198 9.33 -6.89 7.23
C ASP A 198 8.85 -6.54 5.83
N TYR A 199 7.72 -5.85 5.70
CA TYR A 199 7.13 -5.51 4.40
C TYR A 199 7.88 -4.41 3.63
N ASP A 200 8.88 -3.76 4.22
CA ASP A 200 9.69 -2.70 3.63
C ASP A 200 11.00 -3.27 3.07
N PHE A 201 11.68 -4.11 3.85
CA PHE A 201 13.02 -4.62 3.51
C PHE A 201 13.09 -6.15 3.34
N GLY A 202 12.00 -6.86 3.58
CA GLY A 202 11.92 -8.31 3.39
C GLY A 202 12.03 -8.70 1.92
N ASN A 203 12.74 -9.80 1.66
CA ASN A 203 12.91 -10.31 0.32
C ASN A 203 11.69 -11.17 -0.05
N TYR A 204 10.77 -10.60 -0.82
CA TYR A 204 9.53 -11.30 -1.21
C TYR A 204 9.33 -11.30 -2.71
N LYS A 205 8.91 -12.44 -3.23
CA LYS A 205 8.38 -12.56 -4.57
C LYS A 205 6.95 -12.00 -4.58
N MET A 206 6.61 -11.22 -5.59
CA MET A 206 5.23 -10.81 -5.77
C MET A 206 4.37 -12.05 -6.06
N THR A 207 3.23 -12.15 -5.38
CA THR A 207 2.25 -13.19 -5.67
C THR A 207 1.42 -12.84 -6.91
N GLY A 208 0.78 -13.84 -7.53
CA GLY A 208 0.06 -13.67 -8.79
C GLY A 208 0.98 -13.69 -10.02
N HIS A 209 0.54 -13.05 -11.10
CA HIS A 209 1.29 -12.99 -12.36
C HIS A 209 1.45 -11.54 -12.82
N TYR A 210 2.63 -11.22 -13.32
CA TYR A 210 2.94 -9.96 -13.98
C TYR A 210 1.96 -9.70 -15.12
N ILE A 211 1.45 -8.46 -15.16
CA ILE A 211 0.52 -7.97 -16.16
C ILE A 211 1.19 -6.76 -16.83
N PRO A 212 1.47 -6.83 -18.14
CA PRO A 212 1.96 -5.70 -18.91
C PRO A 212 0.99 -4.51 -18.89
N LEU A 213 1.51 -3.30 -18.94
CA LEU A 213 0.71 -2.06 -18.93
C LEU A 213 -0.33 -2.00 -20.07
N ASP A 214 0.01 -2.52 -21.26
CA ASP A 214 -0.88 -2.55 -22.43
C ASP A 214 -2.02 -3.57 -22.31
N GLU A 215 -1.93 -4.52 -21.37
CA GLU A 215 -3.02 -5.44 -21.05
C GLU A 215 -4.05 -4.85 -20.08
N PHE A 216 -3.77 -3.73 -19.41
CA PHE A 216 -4.65 -3.17 -18.38
C PHE A 216 -6.09 -2.93 -18.86
N PRO A 217 -6.35 -2.25 -20.00
CA PRO A 217 -7.73 -2.03 -20.46
C PRO A 217 -8.51 -3.31 -20.73
N ARG A 218 -7.81 -4.40 -21.08
CA ARG A 218 -8.43 -5.71 -21.35
C ARG A 218 -8.66 -6.51 -20.07
N ARG A 219 -7.73 -6.43 -19.11
CA ARG A 219 -7.77 -7.18 -17.85
C ARG A 219 -8.67 -6.51 -16.81
N PHE A 220 -8.67 -5.18 -16.77
CA PHE A 220 -9.34 -4.34 -15.78
C PHE A 220 -10.16 -3.23 -16.47
N PRO A 221 -11.12 -3.59 -17.34
CA PRO A 221 -11.83 -2.62 -18.17
C PRO A 221 -12.61 -1.57 -17.35
N LYS A 222 -13.19 -1.93 -16.20
CA LYS A 222 -13.95 -1.00 -15.37
C LYS A 222 -13.02 -0.07 -14.60
N LEU A 223 -11.91 -0.60 -14.09
CA LEU A 223 -10.93 0.17 -13.34
C LEU A 223 -10.21 1.18 -14.25
N THR A 224 -9.74 0.75 -15.43
CA THR A 224 -9.11 1.62 -16.43
C THR A 224 -10.08 2.60 -17.09
N ALA A 225 -11.39 2.31 -17.12
CA ALA A 225 -12.37 3.30 -17.58
C ALA A 225 -12.64 4.40 -16.53
N ARG A 226 -12.34 4.12 -15.25
CA ARG A 226 -12.59 5.05 -14.13
C ARG A 226 -11.43 6.03 -13.91
N TYR A 227 -10.19 5.60 -14.15
CA TYR A 227 -8.95 6.35 -13.95
C TYR A 227 -8.16 6.43 -15.25
#